data_AF-A0A554K3X1-F1
#
_entry.id   AF-A0A554K3X1-F1
#
_cell.length_a   1.000
_cell.length_b   1.000
_cell.length_c   1.000
_cell.angle_alpha   90.00
_cell.angle_beta   90.00
_cell.angle_gamma   90.00
#
_symmetry.space_group_name_H-M   'P 1'
#
loop_
_entity.id
_entity.type
_entity.pdbx_description
1 polymer ?
#
loop_
_entity_poly.entity_id
_entity_poly.type
_entity_poly.pdbx_seq_one_letter_code
_entity_poly.pdbx_strand_id
1 'polypeptide(L)'
;MPECRVKECKNFTRYKNTRQIYCIMHLARVRRHGYPELKKGAYQALERLPHEFVDDFIRKNCGTMLDKEIAKALREKDYKGSTLWTVKYRRRNLGIKKYLYGEIKKHKAWIRAQAIKKYGKVCELCNYNLTIDTHHITPKHQGGQHEIDNLMVVCPNCHALITREFLKLNARSKIPKARKELLKLTKSWIALLYDKVR
;
A
#
# COMPACT_ATOMS: atom_id res chain seq x y z
N MET A 1 -3.00 24.27 30.17
CA MET A 1 -2.35 23.75 28.93
C MET A 1 -1.89 24.96 28.15
N PRO A 2 -0.74 24.94 27.45
CA PRO A 2 -0.27 26.09 26.68
C PRO A 2 -1.29 26.47 25.62
N GLU A 3 -1.56 27.76 25.45
CA GLU A 3 -2.45 28.29 24.41
C GLU A 3 -1.81 28.21 23.03
N CYS A 4 -2.65 28.17 22.00
CA CYS A 4 -2.20 28.17 20.62
C CYS A 4 -1.59 29.53 20.25
N ARG A 5 -0.43 29.53 19.57
CA ARG A 5 0.26 30.76 19.13
C ARG A 5 -0.46 31.55 18.02
N VAL A 6 -1.61 31.09 17.52
CA VAL A 6 -2.30 31.73 16.40
C VAL A 6 -3.18 32.86 16.94
N LYS A 7 -3.06 34.06 16.37
CA LYS A 7 -3.89 35.21 16.74
C LYS A 7 -5.37 34.83 16.64
N GLU A 8 -6.16 35.23 17.64
CA GLU A 8 -7.61 34.96 17.76
C GLU A 8 -7.99 33.48 18.02
N CYS A 9 -7.02 32.56 18.18
CA CYS A 9 -7.30 31.18 18.53
C CYS A 9 -7.34 30.95 20.05
N LYS A 10 -8.52 30.63 20.58
CA LYS A 10 -8.73 30.32 22.00
C LYS A 10 -8.47 28.84 22.39
N ASN A 11 -7.97 28.03 21.45
CA ASN A 11 -7.77 26.60 21.69
C ASN A 11 -6.43 26.31 22.36
N PHE A 12 -6.41 25.30 23.22
CA PHE A 12 -5.19 24.82 23.86
C PHE A 12 -4.43 23.82 22.98
N THR A 13 -3.13 23.72 23.23
CA THR A 13 -2.27 22.64 22.72
C THR A 13 -2.62 21.31 23.41
N ARG A 14 -2.25 20.17 22.81
CA ARG A 14 -2.77 18.85 23.22
C ARG A 14 -2.38 18.40 24.63
N TYR A 15 -1.22 18.82 25.14
CA TYR A 15 -0.69 18.38 26.43
C TYR A 15 -0.18 19.55 27.27
N LYS A 16 -0.17 19.42 28.61
CA LYS A 16 0.34 20.46 29.53
C LYS A 16 1.82 20.80 29.27
N ASN A 17 2.66 19.79 29.06
CA ASN A 17 4.11 19.94 28.84
C ASN A 17 4.48 19.58 27.40
N THR A 18 4.04 20.37 26.43
CA THR A 18 4.32 20.11 25.01
C THR A 18 5.30 21.12 24.42
N ARG A 19 6.17 20.66 23.51
CA ARG A 19 6.98 21.53 22.63
C ARG A 19 6.16 22.08 21.45
N GLN A 20 4.92 21.63 21.28
CA GLN A 20 4.06 22.06 20.18
C GLN A 20 3.47 23.43 20.47
N ILE A 21 3.72 24.37 19.57
CA ILE A 21 3.26 25.76 19.67
C ILE A 21 1.82 25.98 19.14
N TYR A 22 1.19 24.96 18.56
CA TYR A 22 -0.12 25.05 17.91
C TYR A 22 -1.11 24.02 18.47
N CYS A 23 -2.40 24.39 18.53
CA CYS A 23 -3.47 23.43 18.81
C CYS A 23 -3.57 22.36 17.72
N ILE A 24 -4.29 21.26 17.98
CA ILE A 24 -4.40 20.13 17.05
C ILE A 24 -4.87 20.58 15.65
N MET A 25 -5.86 21.47 15.61
CA MET A 25 -6.40 22.01 14.35
C MET A 25 -5.35 22.80 13.57
N HIS A 26 -4.65 23.74 14.23
CA HIS A 26 -3.62 24.56 13.57
C HIS A 26 -2.36 23.76 13.23
N LEU A 27 -1.99 22.78 14.04
CA LEU A 27 -0.90 21.86 13.72
C LEU A 27 -1.25 21.03 12.48
N ALA A 28 -2.48 20.53 12.37
CA ALA A 28 -2.95 19.84 11.18
C ALA A 28 -2.95 20.77 9.95
N ARG A 29 -3.28 22.06 10.13
CA ARG A 29 -3.23 23.06 9.06
C ARG A 29 -1.79 23.36 8.62
N VAL A 30 -0.86 23.58 9.55
CA VAL A 30 0.57 23.75 9.26
C VAL A 30 1.13 22.53 8.53
N ARG A 31 0.75 21.31 8.95
CA ARG A 31 1.16 20.08 8.25
C ARG A 31 0.60 19.99 6.83
N ARG A 32 -0.63 20.48 6.60
CA ARG A 32 -1.28 20.46 5.28
C ARG A 32 -0.77 21.55 4.34
N HIS A 33 -0.53 22.76 4.86
CA HIS A 33 -0.34 23.97 4.03
C HIS A 33 0.97 24.73 4.30
N GLY A 34 1.72 24.39 5.36
CA GLY A 34 2.95 25.06 5.76
C GLY A 34 2.77 26.31 6.62
N TYR A 35 1.53 26.77 6.85
CA TYR A 35 1.21 27.96 7.65
C TYR A 35 -0.03 27.73 8.54
N PRO A 36 -0.13 28.41 9.69
CA PRO A 36 -1.22 28.19 10.64
C PRO A 36 -2.46 29.07 10.40
N GLU A 37 -2.29 30.27 9.82
CA GLU A 37 -3.38 31.25 9.65
C GLU A 37 -4.25 30.97 8.43
N LEU A 38 -5.47 31.51 8.44
CA LEU A 38 -6.26 31.66 7.23
C LEU A 38 -5.68 32.84 6.44
N LYS A 39 -5.11 32.60 5.25
CA LYS A 39 -4.64 33.70 4.41
C LYS A 39 -5.84 34.56 3.97
N LYS A 40 -5.86 35.83 4.39
CA LYS A 40 -6.82 36.84 3.89
C LYS A 40 -6.56 37.06 2.40
N GLY A 41 -7.59 36.90 1.57
CA GLY A 41 -7.49 36.99 0.12
C GLY A 41 -6.84 35.78 -0.58
N ALA A 42 -6.38 34.76 0.15
CA ALA A 42 -6.10 33.50 -0.50
C ALA A 42 -7.43 32.84 -0.86
N TYR A 43 -7.54 32.45 -2.12
CA TYR A 43 -8.49 31.47 -2.59
C TYR A 43 -8.33 30.21 -1.71
N GLN A 44 -9.15 30.08 -0.66
CA GLN A 44 -9.28 28.86 0.13
C GLN A 44 -10.02 27.84 -0.76
N ALA A 45 -9.34 27.41 -1.81
CA ALA A 45 -9.88 26.89 -3.07
C ALA A 45 -10.70 25.60 -2.96
N LEU A 46 -10.86 25.03 -1.77
CA LEU A 46 -11.36 23.66 -1.63
C LEU A 46 -12.18 23.39 -0.38
N GLU A 47 -12.23 24.31 0.58
CA GLU A 47 -13.02 24.03 1.79
C GLU A 47 -14.49 24.45 1.63
N ARG A 48 -14.86 25.34 0.71
CA ARG A 48 -16.28 25.69 0.47
C ARG A 48 -16.55 26.09 -0.97
N LEU A 49 -17.10 25.14 -1.74
CA LEU A 49 -17.96 25.23 -2.94
C LEU A 49 -17.61 24.13 -3.96
N PRO A 50 -18.61 23.51 -4.63
CA PRO A 50 -18.37 22.65 -5.78
C PRO A 50 -17.59 23.44 -6.83
N HIS A 51 -16.53 22.85 -7.39
CA HIS A 51 -15.87 23.43 -8.55
C HIS A 51 -16.23 22.52 -9.70
N GLU A 52 -17.37 22.81 -10.31
CA GLU A 52 -17.96 21.99 -11.39
C GLU A 52 -16.91 21.65 -12.45
N PHE A 53 -16.12 22.65 -12.88
CA PHE A 53 -15.00 22.45 -13.79
C PHE A 53 -13.97 21.44 -13.29
N VAL A 54 -13.49 21.57 -12.05
CA VAL A 54 -12.46 20.69 -11.48
C VAL A 54 -13.02 19.29 -11.25
N ASP A 55 -14.26 19.20 -10.79
CA ASP A 55 -14.93 17.94 -10.51
C ASP A 55 -15.22 17.18 -11.81
N ASP A 56 -15.67 17.86 -12.86
CA ASP A 56 -15.85 17.29 -14.20
C ASP A 56 -14.54 16.90 -14.84
N PHE A 57 -13.49 17.71 -14.67
CA PHE A 57 -12.16 17.37 -15.14
C PHE A 57 -11.65 16.11 -14.45
N ILE A 58 -11.84 15.96 -13.14
CA ILE A 58 -11.48 14.76 -12.40
C ILE A 58 -12.31 13.56 -12.88
N ARG A 59 -13.63 13.70 -13.05
CA ARG A 59 -14.51 12.62 -13.55
C ARG A 59 -14.08 12.09 -14.92
N LYS A 60 -13.74 12.99 -15.85
CA LYS A 60 -13.35 12.62 -17.22
C LYS A 60 -11.97 11.97 -17.29
N ASN A 61 -11.03 12.39 -16.43
CA ASN A 61 -9.63 12.00 -16.54
C ASN A 61 -9.17 10.95 -15.51
N CYS A 62 -9.94 10.66 -14.46
CA CYS A 62 -9.54 9.71 -13.41
C CYS A 62 -9.38 8.26 -13.88
N GLY A 63 -9.95 7.88 -15.02
CA GLY A 63 -9.81 6.55 -15.61
C GLY A 63 -8.49 6.38 -16.39
N THR A 64 -7.97 7.45 -16.97
CA THR A 64 -6.83 7.44 -17.92
C THR A 64 -5.55 8.02 -17.32
N MET A 65 -5.65 8.97 -16.39
CA MET A 65 -4.52 9.71 -15.83
C MET A 65 -4.32 9.43 -14.33
N LEU A 66 -3.07 9.52 -13.87
CA LEU A 66 -2.72 9.47 -12.45
C LEU A 66 -3.18 10.75 -11.72
N ASP A 67 -3.53 10.64 -10.43
CA ASP A 67 -3.89 11.81 -9.59
C ASP A 67 -2.80 12.93 -9.66
N LYS A 68 -1.52 12.55 -9.85
CA LYS A 68 -0.40 13.50 -10.00
C LYS A 68 -0.41 14.22 -11.35
N GLU A 69 -0.78 13.52 -12.42
CA GLU A 69 -0.89 14.06 -13.77
C GLU A 69 -2.11 14.96 -13.88
N ILE A 70 -3.24 14.55 -13.31
CA ILE A 70 -4.44 15.39 -13.19
C ILE A 70 -4.12 16.69 -12.44
N ALA A 71 -3.37 16.60 -11.33
CA ALA A 71 -2.93 17.79 -10.61
C ALA A 71 -2.04 18.70 -11.45
N LYS A 72 -1.17 18.14 -12.31
CA LYS A 72 -0.33 18.92 -13.23
C LYS A 72 -1.16 19.60 -14.32
N ALA A 73 -2.05 18.86 -14.97
CA ALA A 73 -2.93 19.37 -16.01
C ALA A 73 -3.87 20.48 -15.49
N LEU A 74 -4.36 20.35 -14.26
CA LEU A 74 -5.15 21.39 -13.62
C LEU A 74 -4.32 22.66 -13.36
N ARG A 75 -3.04 22.53 -12.95
CA ARG A 75 -2.15 23.69 -12.79
C ARG A 75 -1.86 24.40 -14.12
N GLU A 76 -1.72 23.64 -15.21
CA GLU A 76 -1.54 24.18 -16.57
C GLU A 76 -2.78 24.93 -17.06
N LYS A 77 -3.97 24.55 -16.58
CA LYS A 77 -5.26 25.23 -16.84
C LYS A 77 -5.55 26.38 -15.84
N ASP A 78 -4.50 27.00 -15.31
CA ASP A 78 -4.52 28.12 -14.36
C ASP A 78 -5.04 27.84 -12.93
N TYR A 79 -5.33 26.57 -12.58
CA TYR A 79 -5.67 26.20 -11.20
C TYR A 79 -4.42 25.93 -10.36
N LYS A 80 -3.72 27.01 -9.99
CA LYS A 80 -2.44 26.98 -9.25
C LYS A 80 -2.52 26.26 -7.89
N GLY A 81 -3.71 26.20 -7.27
CA GLY A 81 -3.96 25.47 -6.02
C GLY A 81 -4.11 23.94 -6.17
N SER A 82 -3.99 23.41 -7.39
CA SER A 82 -4.15 21.98 -7.63
C SER A 82 -2.91 21.21 -7.19
N THR A 83 -3.03 20.53 -6.05
CA THR A 83 -2.03 19.61 -5.52
C THR A 83 -2.47 18.16 -5.69
N LEU A 84 -1.55 17.21 -5.55
CA LEU A 84 -1.89 15.78 -5.52
C LEU A 84 -2.93 15.47 -4.43
N TRP A 85 -2.81 16.12 -3.27
CA TRP A 85 -3.73 15.91 -2.15
C TRP A 85 -5.11 16.45 -2.45
N THR A 86 -5.18 17.64 -3.07
CA THR A 86 -6.42 18.27 -3.56
C THR A 86 -7.22 17.34 -4.46
N VAL A 87 -6.57 16.79 -5.50
CA VAL A 87 -7.22 15.88 -6.46
C VAL A 87 -7.69 14.61 -5.77
N LYS A 88 -6.86 14.02 -4.89
CA LYS A 88 -7.23 12.84 -4.09
C LYS A 88 -8.44 13.08 -3.21
N TYR A 89 -8.49 14.23 -2.54
CA TYR A 89 -9.58 14.62 -1.65
C TYR A 89 -10.89 14.77 -2.44
N ARG A 90 -10.88 15.56 -3.52
CA ARG A 90 -12.06 15.76 -4.38
C ARG A 90 -12.54 14.45 -5.00
N ARG A 91 -11.64 13.64 -5.57
CA ARG A 91 -11.99 12.33 -6.15
C ARG A 91 -12.72 11.42 -5.15
N ARG A 92 -12.30 11.42 -3.88
CA ARG A 92 -12.97 10.67 -2.80
C ARG A 92 -14.36 11.23 -2.50
N ASN A 93 -14.51 12.54 -2.42
CA ASN A 93 -15.80 13.20 -2.19
C ASN A 93 -16.78 12.97 -3.35
N LEU A 94 -16.28 12.86 -4.58
CA LEU A 94 -17.07 12.53 -5.78
C LEU A 94 -17.46 11.04 -5.84
N GLY A 95 -17.07 10.22 -4.87
CA GLY A 95 -17.36 8.77 -4.87
C GLY A 95 -16.61 7.99 -5.95
N ILE A 96 -15.65 8.61 -6.64
CA ILE A 96 -14.90 8.00 -7.74
C ILE A 96 -13.90 7.01 -7.15
N LYS A 97 -14.21 5.72 -7.27
CA LYS A 97 -13.33 4.63 -6.83
C LYS A 97 -12.01 4.66 -7.61
N LYS A 98 -10.91 4.42 -6.90
CA LYS A 98 -9.56 4.46 -7.45
C LYS A 98 -9.28 3.18 -8.24
N TYR A 99 -9.52 3.20 -9.54
CA TYR A 99 -9.15 2.10 -10.43
C TYR A 99 -8.42 2.64 -11.66
N LEU A 100 -7.17 3.03 -11.45
CA LEU A 100 -6.33 3.49 -12.54
C LEU A 100 -6.03 2.31 -13.48
N TYR A 101 -6.28 2.49 -14.77
CA TYR A 101 -5.97 1.56 -15.86
C TYR A 101 -4.51 1.03 -15.79
N GLY A 102 -3.59 1.77 -15.16
CA GLY A 102 -2.21 1.34 -14.85
C GLY A 102 -1.89 0.91 -13.40
N GLU A 103 -2.62 1.38 -12.38
CA GLU A 103 -2.39 0.95 -10.99
C GLU A 103 -3.11 -0.35 -10.64
N ILE A 104 -4.15 -0.76 -11.37
CA ILE A 104 -4.77 -2.09 -11.22
C ILE A 104 -3.72 -3.18 -11.48
N LYS A 105 -2.90 -3.03 -12.54
CA LYS A 105 -1.77 -3.92 -12.83
C LYS A 105 -0.69 -3.91 -11.74
N LYS A 106 -0.54 -2.79 -11.01
CA LYS A 106 0.42 -2.63 -9.90
C LYS A 106 -0.17 -2.95 -8.52
N HIS A 107 -1.46 -3.24 -8.42
CA HIS A 107 -2.09 -3.47 -7.13
C HIS A 107 -1.64 -4.81 -6.58
N LYS A 108 -1.03 -4.82 -5.39
CA LYS A 108 -0.45 -6.04 -4.78
C LYS A 108 -1.44 -7.20 -4.74
N ALA A 109 -2.71 -6.93 -4.43
CA ALA A 109 -3.74 -7.96 -4.41
C ALA A 109 -4.05 -8.53 -5.81
N TRP A 110 -4.02 -7.67 -6.85
CA TRP A 110 -4.25 -8.11 -8.22
C TRP A 110 -3.11 -8.99 -8.73
N ILE A 111 -1.86 -8.58 -8.50
CA ILE A 111 -0.67 -9.38 -8.89
C ILE A 111 -0.68 -10.74 -8.21
N ARG A 112 -1.04 -10.80 -6.92
CA ARG A 112 -1.21 -12.07 -6.19
C ARG A 112 -2.31 -12.94 -6.79
N ALA A 113 -3.48 -12.35 -7.07
CA ALA A 113 -4.57 -13.07 -7.72
C ALA A 113 -4.18 -13.61 -9.10
N GLN A 114 -3.41 -12.84 -9.89
CA GLN A 114 -2.88 -13.30 -11.17
C GLN A 114 -1.84 -14.42 -11.02
N ALA A 115 -0.96 -14.37 -10.02
CA ALA A 115 -0.02 -15.46 -9.74
C ALA A 115 -0.75 -16.76 -9.38
N ILE A 116 -1.78 -16.69 -8.53
CA ILE A 116 -2.63 -17.84 -8.20
C ILE A 116 -3.38 -18.34 -9.45
N LYS A 117 -3.87 -17.45 -10.30
CA LYS A 117 -4.51 -17.83 -11.57
C LYS A 117 -3.53 -18.53 -12.53
N LYS A 118 -2.27 -18.07 -12.61
CA LYS A 118 -1.24 -18.59 -13.51
C LYS A 118 -0.68 -19.94 -13.05
N TYR A 119 -0.42 -20.10 -11.75
CA TYR A 119 0.26 -21.28 -11.20
C TYR A 119 -0.69 -22.28 -10.52
N GLY A 120 -1.97 -21.93 -10.38
CA GLY A 120 -2.99 -22.77 -9.79
C GLY A 120 -3.17 -22.55 -8.28
N LYS A 121 -4.14 -23.26 -7.71
CA LYS A 121 -4.53 -23.17 -6.29
C LYS A 121 -3.87 -24.25 -5.40
N VAL A 122 -2.74 -24.77 -5.84
CA VAL A 122 -2.04 -25.89 -5.19
C VAL A 122 -0.64 -25.44 -4.81
N CYS A 123 -0.20 -25.77 -3.61
CA CYS A 123 1.14 -25.45 -3.15
C CYS A 123 2.18 -26.10 -4.05
N GLU A 124 3.09 -25.28 -4.59
CA GLU A 124 4.14 -25.72 -5.50
C GLU A 124 5.21 -26.58 -4.81
N LEU A 125 5.18 -26.76 -3.49
CA LEU A 125 6.15 -27.57 -2.74
C LEU A 125 5.58 -28.89 -2.20
N CYS A 126 4.37 -28.87 -1.64
CA CYS A 126 3.79 -30.05 -0.97
C CYS A 126 2.44 -30.49 -1.52
N ASN A 127 1.93 -29.85 -2.58
CA ASN A 127 0.62 -30.11 -3.18
C ASN A 127 -0.61 -29.87 -2.28
N TYR A 128 -0.45 -29.23 -1.12
CA TYR A 128 -1.58 -28.78 -0.29
C TYR A 128 -2.43 -27.73 -1.01
N ASN A 129 -3.77 -27.82 -0.91
CA ASN A 129 -4.70 -27.03 -1.74
C ASN A 129 -5.84 -26.32 -0.99
N LEU A 130 -5.97 -26.46 0.34
CA LEU A 130 -7.08 -25.83 1.08
C LEU A 130 -6.85 -24.32 1.30
N THR A 131 -5.65 -23.95 1.71
CA THR A 131 -5.26 -22.56 1.93
C THR A 131 -3.91 -22.30 1.29
N ILE A 132 -3.86 -21.27 0.44
CA ILE A 132 -2.67 -20.91 -0.32
C ILE A 132 -2.40 -19.42 -0.22
N ASP A 133 -1.11 -19.10 -0.17
CA ASP A 133 -0.55 -17.77 -0.17
C ASP A 133 0.48 -17.63 -1.29
N THR A 134 0.87 -16.40 -1.59
CA THR A 134 1.95 -16.10 -2.55
C THR A 134 3.21 -15.67 -1.82
N HIS A 135 4.35 -16.27 -2.17
CA HIS A 135 5.67 -15.89 -1.66
C HIS A 135 6.53 -15.29 -2.77
N HIS A 136 7.38 -14.33 -2.44
CA HIS A 136 8.39 -13.80 -3.35
C HIS A 136 9.58 -14.76 -3.43
N ILE A 137 9.91 -15.28 -4.62
CA ILE A 137 11.06 -16.16 -4.82
C ILE A 137 12.34 -15.39 -4.49
N THR A 138 12.58 -14.26 -5.15
CA THR A 138 13.60 -13.29 -4.73
C THR A 138 12.96 -12.33 -3.74
N PRO A 139 13.42 -12.27 -2.47
CA PRO A 139 12.87 -11.38 -1.47
C PRO A 139 13.00 -9.90 -1.85
N LYS A 140 12.06 -9.07 -1.41
CA LYS A 140 12.08 -7.62 -1.70
C LYS A 140 13.33 -6.91 -1.19
N HIS A 141 13.84 -7.31 -0.03
CA HIS A 141 15.04 -6.71 0.55
C HIS A 141 16.31 -7.06 -0.26
N GLN A 142 16.24 -8.07 -1.13
CA GLN A 142 17.31 -8.46 -2.06
C GLN A 142 17.03 -7.95 -3.49
N GLY A 143 16.15 -6.96 -3.65
CA GLY A 143 15.81 -6.38 -4.96
C GLY A 143 14.75 -7.15 -5.75
N GLY A 144 14.07 -8.13 -5.15
CA GLY A 144 13.01 -8.88 -5.81
C GLY A 144 11.81 -8.02 -6.20
N GLN A 145 11.51 -7.97 -7.50
CA GLN A 145 10.37 -7.23 -8.03
C GLN A 145 9.03 -7.86 -7.61
N HIS A 146 7.99 -7.04 -7.49
CA HIS A 146 6.65 -7.54 -7.21
C HIS A 146 5.90 -7.89 -8.49
N GLU A 147 6.42 -8.85 -9.22
CA GLU A 147 5.90 -9.31 -10.51
C GLU A 147 5.39 -10.75 -10.40
N ILE A 148 4.52 -11.15 -11.31
CA ILE A 148 3.89 -12.47 -11.31
C ILE A 148 4.95 -13.58 -11.33
N ASP A 149 6.01 -13.42 -12.15
CA ASP A 149 7.05 -14.45 -12.32
C ASP A 149 7.96 -14.61 -11.11
N ASN A 150 8.08 -13.58 -10.27
CA ASN A 150 8.79 -13.63 -8.99
C ASN A 150 7.89 -14.12 -7.84
N LEU A 151 6.63 -14.50 -8.10
CA LEU A 151 5.74 -15.07 -7.10
C LEU A 151 5.59 -16.58 -7.28
N MET A 152 5.54 -17.29 -6.16
CA MET A 152 5.19 -18.71 -6.11
C MET A 152 4.00 -18.94 -5.18
N VAL A 153 3.22 -19.98 -5.46
CA VAL A 153 2.04 -20.37 -4.67
C VAL A 153 2.46 -21.41 -3.63
N VAL A 154 2.25 -21.10 -2.35
CA VAL A 154 2.68 -21.94 -1.21
C VAL A 154 1.59 -22.03 -0.15
N CYS A 155 1.54 -23.13 0.59
CA CYS A 155 0.70 -23.22 1.79
C CYS A 155 1.35 -22.47 2.97
N PRO A 156 0.60 -22.17 4.05
CA PRO A 156 1.14 -21.48 5.23
C PRO A 156 2.37 -22.16 5.84
N ASN A 157 2.41 -23.49 5.85
CA ASN A 157 3.53 -24.26 6.40
C ASN A 157 4.79 -24.13 5.54
N CYS A 158 4.67 -24.32 4.23
CA CYS A 158 5.79 -24.14 3.30
C CYS A 158 6.26 -22.68 3.29
N HIS A 159 5.34 -21.73 3.37
CA HIS A 159 5.64 -20.30 3.48
C HIS A 159 6.48 -19.99 4.72
N ALA A 160 6.11 -20.56 5.86
CA ALA A 160 6.85 -20.47 7.12
C ALA A 160 8.26 -21.07 7.03
N LEU A 161 8.43 -22.21 6.37
CA LEU A 161 9.74 -22.85 6.19
C LEU A 161 10.69 -22.00 5.34
N ILE A 162 10.18 -21.39 4.26
CA ILE A 162 10.99 -20.51 3.41
C ILE A 162 11.34 -19.22 4.15
N THR A 163 10.36 -18.59 4.82
CA THR A 163 10.56 -17.33 5.55
C THR A 163 11.58 -17.46 6.68
N ARG A 164 11.66 -18.64 7.30
CA ARG A 164 12.63 -18.96 8.36
C ARG A 164 13.91 -19.63 7.84
N GLU A 165 14.12 -19.62 6.53
CA GLU A 165 15.32 -20.13 5.86
C GLU A 165 15.61 -21.64 6.03
N PHE A 166 14.64 -22.43 6.48
CA PHE A 166 14.74 -23.91 6.47
C PHE A 166 14.71 -24.48 5.06
N LEU A 167 14.12 -23.75 4.11
CA LEU A 167 14.14 -24.04 2.68
C LEU A 167 14.60 -22.80 1.92
N LYS A 168 15.63 -22.94 1.08
CA LYS A 168 16.17 -21.84 0.27
C LYS A 168 15.65 -21.90 -1.15
N LEU A 169 15.06 -20.81 -1.61
CA LEU A 169 14.45 -20.68 -2.92
C LEU A 169 14.83 -19.34 -3.53
N ASN A 170 15.83 -19.36 -4.42
CA ASN A 170 16.38 -18.13 -5.02
C ASN A 170 15.96 -17.99 -6.49
N ALA A 171 15.39 -19.05 -7.06
CA ALA A 171 14.92 -19.10 -8.45
C ALA A 171 13.83 -20.16 -8.59
N ARG A 172 12.88 -19.95 -9.50
CA ARG A 172 11.78 -20.88 -9.75
C ARG A 172 12.27 -22.27 -10.20
N SER A 173 13.37 -22.32 -10.95
CA SER A 173 14.01 -23.57 -11.40
C SER A 173 14.49 -24.46 -10.24
N LYS A 174 14.63 -23.90 -9.02
CA LYS A 174 15.04 -24.66 -7.82
C LYS A 174 13.87 -25.29 -7.06
N ILE A 175 12.62 -25.06 -7.47
CA ILE A 175 11.44 -25.67 -6.83
C ILE A 175 11.54 -27.21 -6.73
N PRO A 176 11.94 -27.96 -7.77
CA PRO A 176 12.10 -29.42 -7.65
C PRO A 176 13.13 -29.84 -6.60
N LYS A 177 14.19 -29.05 -6.41
CA LYS A 177 15.20 -29.29 -5.36
C LYS A 177 14.60 -29.03 -3.98
N ALA A 178 13.89 -27.91 -3.80
CA ALA A 178 13.22 -27.58 -2.55
C ALA A 178 12.17 -28.62 -2.15
N ARG A 179 11.44 -29.21 -3.11
CA ARG A 179 10.55 -30.36 -2.86
C ARG A 179 11.28 -31.56 -2.26
N LYS A 180 12.45 -31.91 -2.82
CA LYS A 180 13.28 -33.01 -2.30
C LYS A 180 13.80 -32.72 -0.90
N GLU A 181 14.21 -31.49 -0.63
CA GLU A 181 14.66 -31.06 0.71
C GLU A 181 13.52 -31.12 1.73
N LEU A 182 12.31 -30.66 1.36
CA LEU A 182 11.12 -30.77 2.20
C LEU A 182 10.80 -32.24 2.56
N LEU A 183 10.88 -33.15 1.59
CA LEU A 183 10.67 -34.59 1.83
C LEU A 183 11.70 -35.20 2.78
N LYS A 184 12.95 -34.70 2.78
CA LYS A 184 13.96 -35.15 3.74
C LYS A 184 13.65 -34.67 5.16
N LEU A 185 13.20 -33.42 5.30
CA LEU A 185 12.80 -32.85 6.59
C LEU A 185 11.61 -33.62 7.18
N THR A 186 10.59 -33.92 6.38
CA THR A 186 9.42 -34.66 6.86
C THR A 186 9.75 -36.10 7.24
N LYS A 187 10.60 -36.80 6.47
CA LYS A 187 11.05 -38.16 6.82
C LYS A 187 11.85 -38.20 8.12
N SER A 188 12.73 -37.23 8.34
CA SER A 188 13.50 -37.11 9.58
C SER A 188 12.58 -36.92 10.80
N TRP A 189 11.56 -36.06 10.68
CA TRP A 189 10.57 -35.84 11.74
C TRP A 189 9.73 -37.09 12.05
N ILE A 190 9.31 -37.81 11.02
CA ILE A 190 8.55 -39.05 11.21
C ILE A 190 9.43 -40.09 11.93
N ALA A 191 10.69 -40.25 11.54
CA ALA A 191 11.62 -41.16 12.22
C ALA A 191 11.79 -40.82 13.71
N LEU A 192 11.97 -39.54 14.05
CA LEU A 192 12.08 -39.07 15.43
C LEU A 192 10.80 -39.27 16.26
N LEU A 193 9.63 -39.23 15.62
CA LEU A 193 8.35 -39.51 16.30
C LEU A 193 8.22 -40.99 16.63
N TYR A 194 8.65 -41.89 15.73
CA TYR A 194 8.61 -43.34 15.98
C TYR A 194 9.59 -43.78 17.07
N ASP A 195 10.77 -43.15 17.18
CA ASP A 195 11.74 -43.46 18.24
C ASP A 195 11.31 -42.99 19.64
N LYS A 196 10.36 -42.04 19.75
CA LYS A 196 9.83 -41.57 21.05
C LYS A 196 8.59 -42.32 21.55
N VAL A 197 8.06 -43.24 20.73
CA VAL A 197 6.88 -44.07 21.07
C VAL A 197 7.30 -45.51 21.43
N ARG A 198 8.61 -45.81 21.42
CA ARG A 198 9.21 -47.00 22.02
C ARG A 198 9.85 -46.66 23.35
#